data_AF-A0A7L4PM25-F1
#
_entry.id   AF-A0A7L4PM25-F1
#
_cell.length_a   1.000
_cell.length_b   1.000
_cell.length_c   1.000
_cell.angle_alpha   90.00
_cell.angle_beta   90.00
_cell.angle_gamma   90.00
#
_symmetry.space_group_name_H-M   'P 1'
#
loop_
_entity.id
_entity.type
_entity.pdbx_description
1 polymer ?
#
loop_
_entity_poly.entity_id
_entity_poly.type
_entity_poly.pdbx_seq_one_letter_code
_entity_poly.pdbx_strand_id
1 'polypeptide(L)'
;MKHVVRAIVYDGPEDVYGSCGCGMDMAILPVLVPKVWYVEECPFDVEDQCFCRGDDFRRQVGLSANNVFEHEIQDQVYLANFSCCRDCARRAVESGYAVWSEKGYPMVLR
;
A
#
# COMPACT_ATOMS: atom_id res chain seq x y z
N MET A 1 16.36 10.69 -2.89
CA MET A 1 16.98 9.42 -3.34
C MET A 1 16.07 8.81 -4.41
N LYS A 2 16.57 8.07 -5.41
CA LYS A 2 15.69 7.31 -6.31
C LYS A 2 15.35 6.00 -5.61
N HIS A 3 14.09 5.77 -5.27
CA HIS A 3 13.64 4.51 -4.70
C HIS A 3 13.76 3.41 -5.76
N VAL A 4 14.58 2.39 -5.50
CA VAL A 4 14.86 1.31 -6.47
C VAL A 4 13.61 0.44 -6.67
N VAL A 5 12.83 0.23 -5.62
CA VAL A 5 11.55 -0.50 -5.65
C VAL A 5 10.44 0.42 -5.19
N ARG A 6 9.33 0.45 -5.92
CA ARG A 6 8.22 1.40 -5.73
C ARG A 6 6.94 0.66 -5.37
N ALA A 7 6.13 1.23 -4.49
CA ALA A 7 4.78 0.73 -4.25
C ALA A 7 3.89 0.91 -5.48
N ILE A 8 2.92 0.01 -5.65
CA ILE A 8 1.98 0.06 -6.78
C ILE A 8 0.60 0.41 -6.23
N VAL A 9 0.07 1.55 -6.65
CA VAL A 9 -1.26 2.03 -6.29
C VAL A 9 -2.23 1.73 -7.40
N TYR A 10 -3.39 1.18 -7.08
CA TYR A 10 -4.42 0.87 -8.06
C TYR A 10 -5.53 1.92 -8.02
N ASP A 11 -5.93 2.42 -9.19
CA ASP A 11 -7.03 3.37 -9.30
C ASP A 11 -8.36 2.61 -9.33
N GLY A 12 -8.89 2.35 -8.15
CA GLY A 12 -10.16 1.66 -7.94
C GLY A 12 -10.35 1.39 -6.46
N PRO A 13 -11.55 1.58 -5.90
CA PRO A 13 -11.75 1.33 -4.47
C PRO A 13 -11.55 -0.16 -4.15
N GLU A 14 -10.84 -0.43 -3.06
CA GLU A 14 -10.95 -1.71 -2.37
C GLU A 14 -12.24 -1.72 -1.54
N ASP A 15 -12.69 -2.90 -1.08
CA ASP A 15 -13.68 -2.96 0.00
C ASP A 15 -12.98 -2.45 1.28
N VAL A 16 -13.22 -1.19 1.61
CA VAL A 16 -12.44 -0.43 2.59
C VAL A 16 -12.93 -0.69 4.00
N TYR A 17 -12.01 -1.03 4.92
CA TYR A 17 -12.32 -1.24 6.34
C TYR A 17 -11.38 -0.44 7.26
N GLY A 18 -11.25 0.88 7.07
CA GLY A 18 -10.49 1.69 8.02
C GLY A 18 -10.03 3.09 7.60
N SER A 19 -9.42 3.79 8.55
CA SER A 19 -8.84 5.12 8.39
C SER A 19 -7.45 5.06 7.74
N CYS A 20 -7.12 6.07 6.93
CA CYS A 20 -5.77 6.25 6.43
C CYS A 20 -4.83 6.67 7.57
N GLY A 21 -3.54 6.31 7.47
CA GLY A 21 -2.52 6.65 8.46
C GLY A 21 -2.24 8.15 8.61
N CYS A 22 -2.69 8.98 7.65
CA CYS A 22 -2.65 10.43 7.77
C CYS A 22 -3.76 11.02 8.65
N GLY A 23 -4.77 10.23 9.04
CA GLY A 23 -5.88 10.66 9.90
C GLY A 23 -6.97 11.50 9.21
N MET A 24 -6.82 11.82 7.91
CA MET A 24 -7.69 12.79 7.22
C MET A 24 -8.81 12.17 6.38
N ASP A 25 -8.63 10.93 5.90
CA ASP A 25 -9.53 10.28 4.94
C ASP A 25 -9.63 8.75 5.15
N MET A 26 -10.65 8.13 4.56
CA MET A 26 -10.74 6.67 4.45
C MET A 26 -9.68 6.13 3.48
N ALA A 27 -9.11 4.96 3.82
CA ALA A 27 -8.05 4.33 3.04
C ALA A 27 -8.63 3.54 1.84
N ILE A 28 -9.08 4.23 0.79
CA ILE A 28 -9.89 3.61 -0.25
C ILE A 28 -9.12 2.91 -1.37
N LEU A 29 -7.85 3.26 -1.60
CA LEU A 29 -7.07 2.75 -2.73
C LEU A 29 -6.24 1.55 -2.30
N PRO A 30 -6.35 0.39 -2.97
CA PRO A 30 -5.49 -0.75 -2.72
C PRO A 30 -4.07 -0.45 -3.19
N VAL A 31 -3.11 -0.92 -2.40
CA VAL A 31 -1.68 -0.71 -2.62
C VAL A 31 -0.94 -2.02 -2.44
N LEU A 32 -0.06 -2.33 -3.38
CA LEU A 32 0.99 -3.33 -3.17
C LEU A 32 2.23 -2.62 -2.62
N VAL A 33 2.63 -3.01 -1.41
CA VAL A 33 3.79 -2.44 -0.72
C VAL A 33 4.99 -3.36 -0.93
N PRO A 34 6.17 -2.87 -1.35
CA PRO A 34 7.36 -3.70 -1.44
C PRO A 34 7.68 -4.32 -0.08
N LYS A 35 7.90 -5.62 0.00
CA LYS A 35 8.22 -6.32 1.26
C LYS A 35 9.47 -5.75 1.91
N VAL A 36 10.47 -5.41 1.09
CA VAL A 36 11.72 -4.77 1.55
C VAL A 36 11.43 -3.48 2.33
N TRP A 37 10.41 -2.70 1.97
CA TRP A 37 10.05 -1.50 2.73
C TRP A 37 9.53 -1.80 4.13
N TYR A 38 8.80 -2.90 4.26
CA TYR A 38 8.13 -3.27 5.50
C TYR A 38 9.04 -4.05 6.45
N VAL A 39 9.97 -4.83 5.91
CA VAL A 39 10.81 -5.77 6.69
C VAL A 39 12.23 -5.25 6.91
N GLU A 40 12.81 -4.52 5.96
CA GLU A 40 14.24 -4.21 5.95
C GLU A 40 14.52 -2.70 5.94
N GLU A 41 13.93 -1.97 5.01
CA GLU A 41 14.22 -0.56 4.74
C GLU A 41 12.93 0.26 4.71
N CYS A 42 12.43 0.74 5.84
CA CYS A 42 11.32 1.70 5.83
C CYS A 42 11.86 3.05 5.32
N PRO A 43 11.56 3.50 4.09
CA PRO A 43 12.12 4.75 3.59
C PRO A 43 11.61 5.92 4.45
N PHE A 44 12.47 6.89 4.78
CA PHE A 44 12.10 8.02 5.64
C PHE A 44 10.83 8.73 5.15
N ASP A 45 10.71 8.98 3.84
CA ASP A 45 9.54 9.64 3.26
C ASP A 45 8.24 8.83 3.43
N VAL A 46 8.32 7.49 3.46
CA VAL A 46 7.17 6.60 3.70
C VAL A 46 6.74 6.68 5.16
N GLU A 47 7.70 6.70 6.07
CA GLU A 47 7.46 6.83 7.51
C GLU A 47 6.87 8.20 7.87
N ASP A 48 7.51 9.28 7.41
CA ASP A 48 7.11 10.67 7.68
C ASP A 48 5.71 10.98 7.12
N GLN A 49 5.37 10.48 5.93
CA GLN A 49 4.06 10.71 5.31
C GLN A 49 2.98 9.70 5.71
N CYS A 50 3.29 8.76 6.60
CA CYS A 50 2.39 7.70 7.06
C CYS A 50 1.74 6.88 5.91
N PHE A 51 2.44 6.70 4.78
CA PHE A 51 1.88 6.02 3.61
C PHE A 51 1.67 4.53 3.91
N CYS A 52 0.45 4.02 3.68
CA CYS A 52 0.03 2.66 4.04
C CYS A 52 0.18 2.29 5.53
N ARG A 53 0.23 3.28 6.44
CA ARG A 53 0.31 3.08 7.90
C ARG A 53 -1.05 3.18 8.61
N GLY A 54 -2.14 3.23 7.86
CA GLY A 54 -3.49 3.33 8.40
C GLY A 54 -3.93 2.08 9.18
N ASP A 55 -4.96 2.26 9.99
CA ASP A 55 -5.62 1.18 10.70
C ASP A 55 -6.46 0.41 9.69
N ASP A 56 -5.91 -0.68 9.19
CA ASP A 56 -6.68 -1.65 8.43
C ASP A 56 -7.26 -2.65 9.41
N PHE A 57 -8.56 -2.57 9.62
CA PHE A 57 -9.28 -3.46 10.54
C PHE A 57 -8.98 -4.93 10.23
N ARG A 58 -8.75 -5.27 8.96
CA ARG A 58 -8.33 -6.60 8.56
C ARG A 58 -7.07 -6.99 9.34
N ARG A 59 -5.99 -6.22 9.21
CA ARG A 59 -4.70 -6.53 9.85
C ARG A 59 -4.77 -6.58 11.37
N GLN A 60 -5.71 -5.85 12.00
CA GLN A 60 -5.85 -5.80 13.46
C GLN A 60 -6.59 -7.00 14.07
N VAL A 61 -7.62 -7.54 13.39
CA VAL A 61 -8.49 -8.58 14.00
C VAL A 61 -8.09 -10.03 13.71
N GLY A 62 -7.01 -10.24 12.95
CA GLY A 62 -6.38 -11.56 12.80
C GLY A 62 -7.25 -12.65 12.15
N LEU A 63 -8.27 -12.29 11.36
CA LEU A 63 -9.02 -13.26 10.54
C LEU A 63 -8.15 -13.69 9.35
N SER A 64 -8.28 -14.93 8.88
CA SER A 64 -7.41 -15.49 7.82
C SER A 64 -7.52 -14.77 6.46
N ALA A 65 -8.64 -14.11 6.17
CA ALA A 65 -8.82 -13.21 5.02
C ALA A 65 -8.02 -11.89 5.14
N ASN A 66 -7.37 -11.68 6.29
CA ASN A 66 -6.66 -10.46 6.64
C ASN A 66 -5.14 -10.66 6.70
N ASN A 67 -4.65 -11.79 6.20
CA ASN A 67 -3.23 -12.05 6.13
C ASN A 67 -2.59 -11.09 5.13
N VAL A 68 -1.41 -10.58 5.47
CA VAL A 68 -0.55 -9.93 4.49
C VAL A 68 -0.08 -11.02 3.52
N PHE A 69 -0.52 -10.94 2.26
CA PHE A 69 -0.15 -11.90 1.23
C PHE A 69 1.10 -11.44 0.49
N GLU A 70 2.01 -12.38 0.24
CA GLU A 70 3.22 -12.12 -0.55
C GLU A 70 2.99 -12.47 -2.01
N HIS A 71 3.39 -11.57 -2.90
CA HIS A 71 3.28 -11.74 -4.35
C HIS A 71 4.57 -11.34 -5.03
N GLU A 72 5.11 -12.24 -5.85
CA GLU A 72 6.28 -11.97 -6.65
C GLU A 72 5.87 -11.33 -7.99
N ILE A 73 6.39 -10.13 -8.25
CA ILE A 73 6.14 -9.36 -9.47
C ILE A 73 7.49 -8.83 -9.96
N GLN A 74 7.94 -9.27 -11.13
CA GLN A 74 9.19 -8.81 -11.74
C GLN A 74 10.39 -8.92 -10.78
N ASP A 75 10.59 -10.11 -10.20
CA ASP A 75 11.67 -10.44 -9.26
C ASP A 75 11.65 -9.62 -7.95
N GLN A 76 10.51 -8.99 -7.63
CA GLN A 76 10.31 -8.24 -6.39
C GLN A 76 9.12 -8.81 -5.62
N VAL A 77 9.27 -8.93 -4.29
CA VAL A 77 8.19 -9.39 -3.42
C VAL A 77 7.39 -8.20 -2.92
N TYR A 78 6.08 -8.24 -3.17
CA TYR A 78 5.10 -7.26 -2.71
C TYR A 78 4.16 -7.87 -1.68
N LEU A 79 3.65 -7.00 -0.82
CA LEU A 79 2.68 -7.29 0.21
C LEU A 79 1.33 -6.71 -0.19
N ALA A 80 0.30 -7.54 -0.24
CA ALA A 80 -1.09 -7.14 -0.47
C ALA A 80 -1.85 -6.87 0.84
N ASN A 81 -3.13 -6.48 0.72
CA ASN A 81 -3.97 -6.04 1.84
C ASN A 81 -3.44 -4.78 2.54
N PHE A 82 -2.92 -3.84 1.75
CA PHE A 82 -2.66 -2.47 2.17
C PHE A 82 -3.53 -1.52 1.38
N SER A 83 -3.97 -0.46 2.04
CA SER A 83 -4.72 0.60 1.38
C SER A 83 -4.30 1.99 1.89
N CYS A 84 -4.59 3.01 1.08
CA CYS A 84 -4.29 4.39 1.41
C CYS A 84 -5.33 5.35 0.82
N CYS A 85 -5.42 6.58 1.35
CA CYS A 85 -6.25 7.60 0.74
C CYS A 85 -5.61 8.14 -0.55
N ARG A 86 -6.43 8.78 -1.39
CA ARG A 86 -6.01 9.32 -2.69
C ARG A 86 -4.93 10.40 -2.57
N ASP A 87 -5.01 11.24 -1.53
CA ASP A 87 -4.02 12.30 -1.32
C ASP A 87 -2.65 11.73 -0.93
N CYS A 88 -2.60 10.76 -0.02
CA CYS A 88 -1.37 10.07 0.32
C CYS A 88 -0.77 9.34 -0.90
N ALA A 89 -1.60 8.69 -1.72
CA ALA A 89 -1.15 8.05 -2.95
C ALA A 89 -0.56 9.05 -3.95
N ARG A 90 -1.22 10.20 -4.14
CA ARG A 90 -0.71 11.26 -5.03
C ARG A 90 0.65 11.77 -4.56
N ARG A 91 0.80 12.10 -3.27
CA ARG A 91 2.09 12.52 -2.71
C ARG A 91 3.16 11.45 -2.87
N ALA A 92 2.83 10.19 -2.63
CA ALA A 92 3.75 9.07 -2.78
C ALA A 92 4.29 8.91 -4.21
N VAL A 93 3.43 9.14 -5.21
CA VAL A 93 3.81 9.13 -6.63
C VAL A 93 4.65 10.35 -6.98
N GLU A 94 4.27 11.55 -6.51
CA GLU A 94 5.03 12.79 -6.72
C GLU A 94 6.44 12.72 -6.09
N SER A 95 6.57 12.11 -4.91
CA SER A 95 7.85 11.85 -4.23
C SER A 95 8.65 10.70 -4.86
N GLY A 96 8.04 9.92 -5.76
CA GLY A 96 8.73 8.89 -6.54
C GLY A 96 8.93 7.54 -5.85
N TYR A 97 8.35 7.34 -4.66
CA TYR A 97 8.35 6.02 -4.02
C TYR A 97 7.15 5.17 -4.44
N ALA A 98 6.06 5.73 -4.96
CA ALA A 98 4.97 4.94 -5.53
C ALA A 98 4.77 5.17 -7.04
N VAL A 99 4.01 4.29 -7.69
CA VAL A 99 3.51 4.44 -9.06
C VAL A 99 2.03 4.08 -9.14
N TRP A 100 1.31 4.69 -10.06
CA TRP A 100 -0.02 4.25 -10.45
C TRP A 100 0.07 3.02 -11.35
N SER A 101 -0.76 2.02 -11.07
CA SER A 101 -0.99 0.91 -11.97
C SER A 101 -1.87 1.36 -13.14
N GLU A 102 -1.49 0.98 -14.36
CA GLU A 102 -2.33 1.14 -15.56
C GLU A 102 -3.45 0.09 -15.64
N LYS A 103 -3.41 -0.91 -14.75
CA LYS A 103 -4.37 -2.02 -14.66
C LYS A 103 -5.17 -1.93 -13.37
N GLY A 104 -6.41 -2.44 -13.39
CA GLY A 104 -7.22 -2.57 -12.17
C GLY A 104 -6.62 -3.56 -11.17
N TYR A 105 -7.06 -3.48 -9.91
CA TYR A 105 -6.58 -4.38 -8.84
C TYR A 105 -6.91 -5.84 -9.21
N PRO A 106 -5.90 -6.73 -9.34
CA PRO A 106 -6.14 -8.10 -9.78
C PRO A 106 -6.97 -8.88 -8.76
N MET A 107 -7.96 -9.64 -9.26
CA MET A 107 -8.83 -10.48 -8.42
C MET A 107 -8.08 -11.54 -7.60
N VAL A 108 -6.91 -11.99 -8.07
CA VAL A 108 -6.05 -12.96 -7.36
C VAL A 108 -5.38 -12.36 -6.11
N LEU A 109 -5.40 -11.04 -5.98
CA LEU A 109 -4.84 -10.29 -4.84
C LEU A 109 -5.92 -9.82 -3.86
N ARG A 110 -7.20 -10.20 -4.10
CA ARG A 110 -8.33 -9.94 -3.21
C ARG A 110 -8.56 -11.14 -2.28
#